data_AF-A0A841GRT5-F1
#
_entry.id   AF-A0A841GRT5-F1
#
_cell.length_a   1.000
_cell.length_b   1.000
_cell.length_c   1.000
_cell.angle_alpha   90.00
_cell.angle_beta   90.00
_cell.angle_gamma   90.00
#
_symmetry.space_group_name_H-M   'P 1'
#
loop_
_entity.id
_entity.type
_entity.pdbx_description
1 polymer ?
#
loop_
_entity_poly.entity_id
_entity_poly.type
_entity_poly.pdbx_seq_one_letter_code
_entity_poly.pdbx_strand_id
1 'polypeptide(L)'
;MPTTASPAARPRGRTTPQRIVRVFMYNGIKLEDSLPGRSPEAVRRVHATHYAAIATAKIDGPEMQGNEAIYTYTTQAGVNG
;
A
#
# COMPACT_ATOMS: atom_id res chain seq x y z
N MET A 1 56.51 -0.04 -11.11
CA MET A 1 55.26 0.70 -11.38
C MET A 1 54.11 -0.14 -10.81
N PRO A 2 53.46 0.25 -9.69
CA PRO A 2 52.41 -0.56 -9.08
C PRO A 2 51.10 -0.50 -9.88
N THR A 3 50.50 -1.67 -10.08
CA THR A 3 49.21 -1.92 -10.71
C THR A 3 48.08 -1.15 -10.04
N THR A 4 47.28 -0.45 -10.84
CA THR A 4 45.99 0.14 -10.46
C THR A 4 45.09 -0.91 -9.83
N ALA A 5 44.92 -0.84 -8.50
CA ALA A 5 43.89 -1.58 -7.80
C ALA A 5 42.53 -0.89 -8.05
N SER A 6 41.67 -1.55 -8.80
CA SER A 6 40.26 -1.18 -8.99
C SER A 6 39.52 -1.32 -7.66
N PRO A 7 38.76 -0.33 -7.16
CA PRO A 7 38.02 -0.47 -5.92
C PRO A 7 36.83 -1.43 -6.14
N ALA A 8 36.89 -2.57 -5.46
CA ALA A 8 35.82 -3.57 -5.41
C ALA A 8 34.49 -2.90 -5.03
N ALA A 9 33.52 -2.98 -5.94
CA ALA A 9 32.15 -2.56 -5.70
C ALA A 9 31.58 -3.32 -4.50
N ARG A 10 31.22 -2.60 -3.43
CA ARG A 10 30.47 -3.15 -2.30
C ARG A 10 29.21 -3.87 -2.81
N PRO A 11 28.96 -5.15 -2.46
CA PRO A 11 27.65 -5.73 -2.70
C PRO A 11 26.68 -4.98 -1.78
N ARG A 12 25.83 -4.12 -2.36
CA ARG A 12 24.68 -3.58 -1.64
C ARG A 12 23.83 -4.79 -1.28
N GLY A 13 23.79 -5.14 0.01
CA GLY A 13 22.98 -6.22 0.53
C GLY A 13 21.59 -6.12 -0.07
N ARG A 14 21.18 -7.17 -0.78
CA ARG A 14 19.86 -7.26 -1.39
C ARG A 14 18.89 -7.47 -0.23
N THR A 15 18.42 -6.40 0.40
CA THR A 15 17.33 -6.46 1.37
C THR A 15 16.13 -6.98 0.61
N THR A 16 15.83 -8.27 0.74
CA THR A 16 14.60 -8.85 0.25
C THR A 16 13.46 -8.10 0.92
N PRO A 17 12.58 -7.41 0.18
CA PRO A 17 11.49 -6.69 0.80
C PRO A 17 10.65 -7.71 1.57
N GLN A 18 10.53 -7.52 2.89
CA GLN A 18 9.57 -8.29 3.67
C GLN A 18 8.20 -8.07 3.01
N ARG A 19 7.57 -9.16 2.59
CA ARG A 19 6.33 -9.10 1.81
C ARG A 19 5.19 -8.70 2.76
N ILE A 20 4.99 -7.39 2.89
CA ILE A 20 3.84 -6.82 3.58
C ILE A 20 2.63 -6.99 2.66
N VAL A 21 1.60 -7.66 3.16
CA VAL A 21 0.34 -7.84 2.44
C VAL A 21 -0.52 -6.63 2.73
N ARG A 22 -0.91 -5.89 1.70
CA ARG A 22 -1.80 -4.75 1.88
C ARG A 22 -3.23 -5.23 1.84
N VAL A 23 -3.99 -4.78 2.81
CA VAL A 23 -5.39 -5.14 2.99
C VAL A 23 -6.18 -3.84 2.97
N PHE A 24 -7.18 -3.75 2.12
CA PHE A 24 -8.06 -2.59 2.08
C PHE A 24 -9.40 -2.98 2.68
N MET A 25 -9.91 -2.20 3.62
CA MET A 25 -11.20 -2.42 4.27
C MET A 25 -12.15 -1.31 3.86
N TYR A 26 -13.35 -1.65 3.42
CA TYR A 26 -14.40 -0.71 3.08
C TYR A 26 -15.73 -1.19 3.62
N ASN A 27 -16.34 -0.45 4.55
CA ASN A 27 -17.67 -0.75 5.07
C ASN A 27 -17.81 -2.22 5.56
N GLY A 28 -16.77 -2.74 6.21
CA GLY A 28 -16.70 -4.14 6.69
C GLY A 28 -16.28 -5.18 5.64
N ILE A 29 -16.06 -4.78 4.38
CA ILE A 29 -15.63 -5.66 3.28
C ILE A 29 -14.12 -5.54 3.07
N LYS A 30 -13.44 -6.69 2.94
CA LYS A 30 -12.03 -6.75 2.54
C LYS A 30 -11.91 -6.64 1.02
N LEU A 31 -11.26 -5.59 0.54
CA LEU A 31 -10.89 -5.36 -0.84
C LEU A 31 -9.45 -5.81 -1.07
N GLU A 32 -9.24 -6.49 -2.20
CA GLU A 32 -7.92 -6.91 -2.66
C GLU A 32 -7.11 -5.74 -3.22
N ASP A 33 -5.78 -5.76 -3.08
CA ASP A 33 -4.93 -4.73 -3.68
C ASP A 33 -4.93 -4.86 -5.21
N SER A 34 -5.71 -4.02 -5.90
CA SER A 34 -5.81 -4.02 -7.36
C SER A 34 -4.56 -3.44 -8.06
N LEU A 35 -3.66 -2.76 -7.35
CA LEU A 35 -2.45 -2.14 -7.90
C LEU A 35 -1.24 -2.38 -6.99
N PRO A 36 -0.75 -3.63 -6.91
CA PRO A 36 0.35 -3.98 -6.02
C PRO A 36 1.59 -3.16 -6.35
N GLY A 37 2.16 -2.50 -5.32
CA GLY A 37 3.35 -1.65 -5.44
C GLY A 37 3.06 -0.18 -5.77
N ARG A 38 1.80 0.23 -6.01
CA ARG A 38 1.41 1.65 -6.09
C ARG A 38 1.02 2.20 -4.73
N SER A 39 0.85 3.52 -4.60
CA SER A 39 0.36 4.13 -3.36
C SER A 39 -1.09 3.71 -3.05
N PRO A 40 -1.50 3.63 -1.78
CA PRO A 40 -2.88 3.29 -1.40
C PRO A 40 -3.93 4.22 -2.01
N GLU A 41 -3.55 5.48 -2.30
CA GLU A 41 -4.40 6.42 -3.04
C GLU A 41 -4.66 6.01 -4.48
N ALA A 42 -3.68 5.42 -5.16
CA ALA A 42 -3.85 4.91 -6.52
C ALA A 42 -4.76 3.68 -6.53
N VAL A 43 -4.59 2.79 -5.55
CA VAL A 43 -5.48 1.63 -5.34
C VAL A 43 -6.92 2.11 -5.09
N ARG A 44 -7.10 3.15 -4.25
CA ARG A 44 -8.42 3.78 -3.99
C ARG A 44 -9.09 4.25 -5.29
N ARG A 45 -8.35 4.87 -6.21
CA ARG A 45 -8.92 5.35 -7.48
C ARG A 45 -9.43 4.21 -8.35
N VAL A 46 -8.79 3.04 -8.32
CA VAL A 46 -9.26 1.85 -9.04
C VAL A 46 -10.50 1.27 -8.36
N HIS A 47 -10.49 1.15 -7.04
CA HIS A 47 -11.67 0.73 -6.31
C HIS A 47 -12.85 1.69 -6.50
N ALA A 48 -12.59 2.99 -6.64
CA ALA A 48 -13.59 4.01 -6.92
C ALA A 48 -14.29 3.82 -8.28
N THR A 49 -13.68 3.11 -9.24
CA THR A 49 -14.33 2.75 -10.51
C THR A 49 -15.49 1.78 -10.30
N HIS A 50 -15.40 0.90 -9.29
CA HIS A 50 -16.44 -0.08 -8.97
C HIS A 50 -17.34 0.39 -7.81
N TYR A 51 -16.78 1.17 -6.88
CA TYR A 51 -17.45 1.67 -5.69
C TYR A 51 -17.33 3.19 -5.63
N ALA A 52 -18.29 3.90 -6.24
CA ALA A 52 -18.24 5.36 -6.34
C ALA A 52 -18.04 6.07 -4.98
N ALA A 53 -18.57 5.50 -3.90
CA ALA A 53 -18.39 6.02 -2.54
C ALA A 53 -16.93 5.99 -2.04
N ILE A 54 -16.09 5.10 -2.57
CA ILE A 54 -14.65 5.05 -2.24
C ILE A 54 -13.90 6.25 -2.85
N ALA A 55 -14.43 6.87 -3.92
CA ALA A 55 -13.80 8.03 -4.56
C ALA A 55 -13.59 9.20 -3.58
N THR A 56 -14.57 9.43 -2.70
CA THR A 56 -14.55 10.49 -1.68
C THR A 56 -14.20 9.97 -0.29
N ALA A 57 -14.00 8.65 -0.12
CA ALA A 57 -13.64 8.07 1.16
C ALA A 57 -12.21 8.47 1.58
N LYS A 58 -12.04 8.84 2.84
CA LYS A 58 -10.72 9.03 3.44
C LYS A 58 -10.04 7.67 3.62
N ILE A 59 -8.72 7.62 3.41
CA ILE A 59 -7.92 6.43 3.74
C ILE A 59 -7.35 6.62 5.14
N ASP A 60 -7.67 5.71 6.04
CA ASP A 60 -7.10 5.62 7.38
C ASP A 60 -6.11 4.43 7.46
N GLY A 61 -5.12 4.51 8.36
CA GLY A 61 -3.99 3.57 8.41
C GLY A 61 -2.74 3.99 7.62
N PRO A 62 -1.77 3.07 7.38
CA PRO A 62 -1.88 1.63 7.59
C PRO A 62 -1.82 1.22 9.07
N GLU A 63 -2.79 0.45 9.50
CA GLU A 63 -2.69 -0.31 10.75
C GLU A 63 -1.90 -1.59 10.47
N MET A 64 -0.75 -1.75 11.12
CA MET A 64 0.08 -2.93 10.96
C MET A 64 -0.42 -4.05 11.86
N GLN A 65 -1.01 -5.08 11.26
CA GLN A 65 -1.45 -6.29 11.95
C GLN A 65 -0.56 -7.46 11.52
N GLY A 66 0.53 -7.67 12.26
CA GLY A 66 1.56 -8.65 11.92
C GLY A 66 2.26 -8.30 10.60
N ASN A 67 1.98 -9.07 9.54
CA ASN A 67 2.51 -8.85 8.18
C ASN A 67 1.49 -8.18 7.24
N GLU A 68 0.31 -7.80 7.75
CA GLU A 68 -0.72 -7.12 6.98
C GLU A 68 -0.72 -5.62 7.28
N ALA A 69 -0.69 -4.79 6.23
CA ALA A 69 -0.91 -3.35 6.32
C ALA A 69 -2.36 -3.06 5.96
N ILE A 70 -3.19 -2.80 6.97
CA ILE A 70 -4.64 -2.60 6.84
C ILE A 70 -4.92 -1.12 6.60
N TYR A 71 -5.54 -0.81 5.47
CA TYR A 71 -6.00 0.52 5.08
C TYR A 71 -7.53 0.54 5.11
N THR A 72 -8.12 1.45 5.87
CA THR A 72 -9.57 1.53 6.00
C THR A 72 -10.10 2.73 5.21
N TYR A 73 -11.04 2.49 4.30
CA TYR A 73 -11.76 3.53 3.58
C TYR A 73 -12.96 3.99 4.41
N THR A 74 -12.86 5.19 4.97
CA THR A 74 -13.90 5.82 5.78
C THR A 74 -14.61 6.86 4.93
N THR A 75 -15.85 6.57 4.53
CA THR A 75 -16.71 7.55 3.86
C THR A 75 -17.17 8.59 4.88
N GLN A 76 -17.05 9.87 4.55
CA GLN A 76 -17.59 10.95 5.38
C GLN A 76 -19.13 11.06 5.29
N ALA A 77 -19.81 10.10 4.66
CA ALA A 77 -21.25 10.05 4.52
C ALA A 77 -21.92 9.60 5.82
N GLY A 78 -21.75 10.40 6.88
CA GLY A 78 -22.70 10.47 7.96
C GLY A 78 -23.89 11.32 7.52
N VAL A 79 -24.78 10.73 6.73
CA VAL A 79 -26.19 11.14 6.80
C VAL A 79 -26.89 10.07 7.62
N ASN A 80 -26.77 10.20 8.95
CA ASN A 80 -27.81 9.69 9.81
C ASN A 80 -29.10 10.41 9.37
N GLY A 81 -30.04 9.66 8.83
CA GLY A 81 -31.42 10.12 8.66
C GLY A 81 -32.10 10.26 10.01
#